data_AF-A0AAP9AY97-F1
#
_entry.id   AF-A0AAP9AY97-F1
#
_cell.length_a   1.000
_cell.length_b   1.000
_cell.length_c   1.000
_cell.angle_alpha   90.00
_cell.angle_beta   90.00
_cell.angle_gamma   90.00
#
_symmetry.space_group_name_H-M   'P 1'
#
loop_
_entity.id
_entity.type
_entity.pdbx_description
1 polymer ?
#
loop_
_entity_poly.entity_id
_entity_poly.type
_entity_poly.pdbx_seq_one_letter_code
_entity_poly.pdbx_strand_id
1 'polypeptide(L)'
;MSKIDYQALRAKAEKATCGEWSLEYGEGRFDGDDALIHREVAGYIPICRIEGAHPESGFDEDFQMEQQANAEFIAAANPATVLALLDERERNQQYIKRRDQENEDIALTVGKLRVELEAAEKRIAELQARDVKPVAWMRNANVTSFMSRFTTDEKYAVEQWGDDAVALYPLPVAFIPACFTDERNLMHINERGRETSLIWSKQNSDSGDIKLFRIAAAAGKGEES
;
A
#
# COMPACT_ATOMS: atom_id res chain seq x y z
N MET A 1 -22.14 -28.91 -21.00
CA MET A 1 -20.71 -29.26 -21.07
C MET A 1 -20.36 -30.06 -19.83
N SER A 2 -19.77 -31.25 -19.98
CA SER A 2 -19.25 -32.00 -18.83
C SER A 2 -18.03 -31.28 -18.25
N LYS A 3 -17.85 -31.35 -16.93
CA LYS A 3 -16.66 -30.78 -16.27
C LYS A 3 -15.46 -31.65 -16.63
N ILE A 4 -14.42 -31.05 -17.20
CA ILE A 4 -13.15 -31.76 -17.46
C ILE A 4 -12.52 -32.18 -16.14
N ASP A 5 -12.19 -33.45 -16.01
CA ASP A 5 -11.40 -33.97 -14.90
C ASP A 5 -9.90 -33.79 -15.21
N TYR A 6 -9.35 -32.69 -14.71
CA TYR A 6 -7.94 -32.33 -14.91
C TYR A 6 -6.96 -33.30 -14.26
N GLN A 7 -7.34 -33.95 -13.15
CA GLN A 7 -6.47 -34.91 -12.47
C GLN A 7 -6.42 -36.23 -13.25
N ALA A 8 -7.57 -36.68 -13.75
CA ALA A 8 -7.61 -37.82 -14.66
C ALA A 8 -6.85 -37.53 -15.97
N LEU A 9 -6.93 -36.31 -16.49
CA LEU A 9 -6.18 -35.91 -17.69
C LEU A 9 -4.66 -35.88 -17.43
N ARG A 10 -4.21 -35.30 -16.32
CA ARG A 10 -2.81 -35.32 -15.88
C ARG A 10 -2.28 -36.74 -15.77
N ALA A 11 -3.00 -37.62 -15.08
CA ALA A 11 -2.59 -39.00 -14.87
C ALA A 11 -2.49 -39.81 -16.18
N LYS A 12 -3.30 -39.46 -17.19
CA LYS A 12 -3.17 -40.04 -18.54
C LYS A 12 -1.95 -39.50 -19.27
N ALA A 13 -1.70 -38.19 -19.22
CA ALA A 13 -0.54 -37.56 -19.85
C ALA A 13 0.79 -38.06 -19.25
N GLU A 14 0.89 -38.18 -17.92
CA GLU A 14 2.09 -38.70 -17.25
C GLU A 14 2.42 -40.16 -17.59
N LYS A 15 1.40 -40.96 -17.95
CA LYS A 15 1.57 -42.37 -18.34
C LYS A 15 1.84 -42.56 -19.83
N ALA A 16 1.53 -41.57 -20.65
CA ALA A 16 1.75 -41.61 -22.09
C ALA A 16 3.25 -41.42 -22.42
N THR A 17 3.61 -41.64 -23.69
CA THR A 17 4.98 -41.39 -24.17
C THR A 17 5.36 -39.94 -23.90
N CYS A 18 6.30 -39.72 -22.98
CA CYS A 18 6.68 -38.37 -22.58
C CYS A 18 7.40 -37.60 -23.70
N GLY A 19 7.59 -36.28 -23.51
CA GLY A 19 8.30 -35.42 -24.47
C GLY A 19 7.47 -35.02 -25.69
N GLU A 20 8.12 -34.26 -26.58
CA GLU A 20 7.52 -33.81 -27.83
C GLU A 20 7.32 -34.97 -28.80
N TRP A 21 6.21 -34.93 -29.53
CA TRP A 21 5.88 -35.87 -30.59
C TRP A 21 6.10 -35.20 -31.93
N SER A 22 6.65 -35.95 -32.88
CA SER A 22 6.95 -35.50 -34.23
C SER A 22 6.03 -36.19 -35.23
N LEU A 23 5.75 -35.49 -36.32
CA LEU A 23 4.93 -35.97 -37.42
C LEU A 23 5.84 -36.24 -38.62
N GLU A 24 5.74 -37.44 -39.17
CA GLU A 24 6.47 -37.86 -40.37
C GLU A 24 5.48 -38.41 -41.41
N TYR A 25 5.73 -38.07 -42.67
CA TYR A 25 5.04 -38.62 -43.83
C TYR A 25 6.02 -39.57 -44.52
N GLY A 26 5.74 -40.88 -44.48
CA GLY A 26 6.73 -41.89 -44.88
C GLY A 26 6.99 -41.94 -46.38
N GLU A 27 8.27 -41.95 -46.80
CA GLU A 27 8.68 -42.17 -48.20
C GLU A 27 8.84 -43.67 -48.52
N GLY A 28 7.73 -44.44 -48.48
CA GLY A 28 7.58 -45.73 -49.16
C GLY A 28 8.36 -46.97 -48.66
N ARG A 29 7.59 -48.02 -48.32
CA ARG A 29 7.71 -49.47 -48.65
C ARG A 29 7.09 -50.40 -47.59
N PHE A 30 6.70 -49.89 -46.43
CA PHE A 30 5.89 -50.65 -45.45
C PHE A 30 4.62 -49.91 -44.97
N ASP A 31 4.56 -48.57 -45.06
CA ASP A 31 3.47 -47.73 -44.52
C ASP A 31 2.92 -46.69 -45.52
N GLY A 32 2.99 -47.01 -46.82
CA GLY A 32 3.11 -46.06 -47.94
C GLY A 32 2.06 -44.97 -48.19
N ASP A 33 1.08 -44.76 -47.31
CA ASP A 33 -0.05 -43.83 -47.55
C ASP A 33 -0.51 -43.06 -46.30
N ASP A 34 0.23 -43.14 -45.18
CA ASP A 34 -0.25 -42.62 -43.88
C ASP A 34 0.73 -41.68 -43.16
N ALA A 35 0.17 -40.85 -42.27
CA ALA A 35 0.95 -40.02 -41.36
C ALA A 35 1.33 -40.78 -40.09
N LEU A 36 2.60 -40.69 -39.69
CA LEU A 36 3.14 -41.34 -38.51
C LEU A 36 3.49 -40.30 -37.45
N ILE A 37 2.88 -40.44 -36.28
CA ILE A 37 3.27 -39.70 -35.08
C ILE A 37 4.26 -40.57 -34.33
N HIS A 38 5.44 -40.03 -34.07
CA HIS A 38 6.54 -40.74 -33.47
C HIS A 38 7.29 -39.87 -32.45
N ARG A 39 8.24 -40.49 -31.76
CA ARG A 39 9.24 -39.78 -30.96
C ARG A 39 10.62 -40.36 -31.22
N GLU A 40 11.57 -39.48 -31.51
CA GLU A 40 12.98 -39.85 -31.67
C GLU A 40 13.74 -39.65 -30.35
N VAL A 41 13.87 -40.71 -29.56
CA VAL A 41 14.73 -40.72 -28.37
C VAL A 41 15.42 -42.07 -28.27
N ALA A 42 16.74 -42.09 -28.54
CA ALA A 42 17.56 -43.31 -28.58
C ALA A 42 17.01 -44.39 -29.55
N GLY A 43 16.34 -43.96 -30.63
CA GLY A 43 15.67 -44.80 -31.61
C GLY A 43 14.33 -44.21 -32.05
N TYR A 44 13.67 -44.88 -33.00
CA TYR A 44 12.34 -44.52 -33.49
C TYR A 44 11.25 -45.21 -32.67
N ILE A 45 10.38 -44.45 -32.00
CA ILE A 45 9.24 -44.97 -31.25
C ILE A 45 7.95 -44.56 -32.00
N PRO A 46 7.24 -45.51 -32.66
CA PRO A 46 5.95 -45.21 -33.26
C PRO A 46 4.89 -45.04 -32.17
N ILE A 47 4.05 -44.01 -32.29
CA ILE A 47 3.00 -43.67 -31.32
C ILE A 47 1.61 -43.86 -31.92
N CYS A 48 1.39 -43.30 -33.11
CA CYS A 48 0.09 -43.38 -33.79
C CYS A 48 0.30 -43.35 -35.31
N ARG A 49 -0.60 -44.00 -36.04
CA ARG A 49 -0.70 -43.95 -37.50
C ARG A 49 -2.05 -43.36 -37.86
N ILE A 50 -2.07 -42.37 -38.74
CA ILE A 50 -3.30 -41.71 -39.20
C ILE A 50 -3.47 -42.00 -40.68
N GLU A 51 -4.52 -42.77 -40.97
CA GLU A 51 -4.82 -43.23 -42.32
C GLU A 51 -5.26 -42.08 -43.22
N GLY A 52 -4.77 -42.06 -44.47
CA GLY A 52 -5.24 -41.13 -45.49
C GLY A 52 -4.66 -39.71 -45.43
N ALA A 53 -3.84 -39.40 -44.41
CA ALA A 53 -3.19 -38.11 -44.25
C ALA A 53 -2.02 -37.88 -45.24
N HIS A 54 -1.46 -38.93 -45.87
CA HIS A 54 -0.38 -38.75 -46.83
C HIS A 54 -0.89 -38.14 -48.15
N PRO A 55 -0.14 -37.23 -48.80
CA PRO A 55 -0.53 -36.64 -50.09
C PRO A 55 -0.83 -37.65 -51.20
N GLU A 56 -0.16 -38.81 -51.16
CA GLU A 56 -0.31 -39.88 -52.15
C GLU A 56 -1.32 -40.97 -51.76
N SER A 57 -2.08 -40.76 -50.67
CA SER A 57 -2.95 -41.79 -50.07
C SER A 57 -4.11 -42.29 -50.95
N GLY A 58 -4.41 -41.59 -52.06
CA GLY A 58 -5.49 -41.94 -52.98
C GLY A 58 -6.90 -41.66 -52.46
N PHE A 59 -7.03 -41.02 -51.29
CA PHE A 59 -8.30 -40.51 -50.77
C PHE A 59 -8.69 -39.17 -51.41
N ASP A 60 -9.94 -38.74 -51.20
CA ASP A 60 -10.37 -37.43 -51.67
C ASP A 60 -9.70 -36.30 -50.86
N GLU A 61 -9.57 -35.13 -51.49
CA GLU A 61 -8.82 -33.99 -50.94
C GLU A 61 -9.40 -33.49 -49.60
N ASP A 62 -10.73 -33.49 -49.43
CA ASP A 62 -11.36 -32.99 -48.20
C ASP A 62 -11.05 -33.93 -47.02
N PHE A 63 -11.11 -35.25 -47.25
CA PHE A 63 -10.75 -36.23 -46.23
C PHE A 63 -9.25 -36.17 -45.89
N GLN A 64 -8.38 -36.08 -46.90
CA GLN A 64 -6.93 -36.00 -46.68
C GLN A 64 -6.54 -34.79 -45.83
N MET A 65 -7.12 -33.61 -46.14
CA MET A 65 -6.82 -32.38 -45.41
C MET A 65 -7.30 -32.45 -43.95
N GLU A 66 -8.45 -33.07 -43.68
CA GLU A 66 -8.91 -33.31 -42.31
C GLU A 66 -7.95 -34.23 -41.56
N GLN A 67 -7.46 -35.31 -42.19
CA GLN A 67 -6.54 -36.24 -41.54
C GLN A 67 -5.16 -35.63 -41.27
N GLN A 68 -4.65 -34.79 -42.17
CA GLN A 68 -3.43 -34.00 -41.92
C GLN A 68 -3.61 -33.08 -40.71
N ALA A 69 -4.73 -32.35 -40.65
CA ALA A 69 -5.03 -31.48 -39.52
C ALA A 69 -5.17 -32.26 -38.20
N ASN A 70 -5.78 -33.44 -38.22
CA ASN A 70 -5.88 -34.32 -37.06
C ASN A 70 -4.48 -34.81 -36.60
N ALA A 71 -3.59 -35.15 -37.53
CA ALA A 71 -2.23 -35.59 -37.23
C ALA A 71 -1.40 -34.47 -36.58
N GLU A 72 -1.44 -33.28 -37.17
CA GLU A 72 -0.80 -32.09 -36.62
C GLU A 72 -1.35 -31.75 -35.23
N PHE A 73 -2.67 -31.81 -35.05
CA PHE A 73 -3.32 -31.54 -33.77
C PHE A 73 -2.87 -32.53 -32.70
N ILE A 74 -2.86 -33.84 -32.98
CA ILE A 74 -2.46 -34.87 -32.00
C ILE A 74 -0.98 -34.74 -31.65
N ALA A 75 -0.11 -34.46 -32.62
CA ALA A 75 1.32 -34.23 -32.38
C ALA A 75 1.57 -32.97 -31.52
N ALA A 76 0.82 -31.89 -31.78
CA ALA A 76 0.90 -30.65 -31.00
C ALA A 76 0.29 -30.82 -29.58
N ALA A 77 -0.84 -31.54 -29.47
CA ALA A 77 -1.53 -31.84 -28.20
C ALA A 77 -0.94 -33.05 -27.47
N ASN A 78 0.37 -33.27 -27.62
CA ASN A 78 1.09 -34.35 -26.98
C ASN A 78 1.10 -34.21 -25.43
N PRO A 79 1.51 -35.25 -24.69
CA PRO A 79 1.52 -35.22 -23.23
C PRO A 79 2.35 -34.09 -22.62
N ALA A 80 3.45 -33.67 -23.25
CA ALA A 80 4.26 -32.56 -22.74
C ALA A 80 3.48 -31.23 -22.80
N THR A 81 2.85 -30.94 -23.93
CA THR A 81 1.97 -29.77 -24.09
C THR A 81 0.80 -29.80 -23.10
N VAL A 82 0.12 -30.94 -22.94
CA VAL A 82 -1.00 -31.06 -22.01
C VAL A 82 -0.55 -30.81 -20.57
N LEU A 83 0.58 -31.38 -20.14
CA LEU A 83 1.10 -31.16 -18.79
C LEU A 83 1.49 -29.69 -18.57
N ALA A 84 2.14 -29.05 -19.54
CA ALA A 84 2.49 -27.64 -19.46
C ALA A 84 1.26 -26.74 -19.31
N LEU A 85 0.18 -27.01 -20.05
CA LEU A 85 -1.09 -26.30 -19.93
C LEU A 85 -1.77 -26.51 -18.58
N LEU A 86 -1.68 -27.73 -18.02
CA LEU A 86 -2.20 -28.04 -16.68
C LEU A 86 -1.40 -27.31 -15.59
N ASP A 87 -0.07 -27.27 -15.70
CA ASP A 87 0.80 -26.53 -14.79
C ASP A 87 0.53 -25.02 -14.84
N GLU A 88 0.36 -24.45 -16.03
CA GLU A 88 -0.02 -23.05 -16.20
C GLU A 88 -1.40 -22.77 -15.56
N ARG A 89 -2.38 -23.63 -15.83
CA ARG A 89 -3.71 -23.52 -15.24
C ARG A 89 -3.66 -23.57 -13.71
N GLU A 90 -2.92 -24.50 -13.12
CA GLU A 90 -2.77 -24.63 -11.67
C GLU A 90 -2.11 -23.38 -11.07
N ARG A 91 -1.05 -22.85 -11.70
CA ARG A 91 -0.41 -21.58 -11.30
C ARG A 91 -1.38 -20.40 -11.36
N ASN A 92 -2.16 -20.28 -12.44
CA ASN A 92 -3.15 -19.22 -12.61
C ASN A 92 -4.26 -19.31 -11.53
N GLN A 93 -4.70 -20.53 -11.19
CA GLN A 93 -5.67 -20.73 -10.10
C GLN A 93 -5.11 -20.32 -8.74
N GLN A 94 -3.84 -20.63 -8.45
CA GLN A 94 -3.19 -20.18 -7.22
C GLN A 94 -3.03 -18.65 -7.18
N TYR A 95 -2.71 -18.02 -8.31
CA TYR A 95 -2.60 -16.58 -8.42
C TYR A 95 -3.95 -15.88 -8.11
N ILE A 96 -5.05 -16.37 -8.69
CA ILE A 96 -6.39 -15.83 -8.43
C ILE A 96 -6.73 -15.92 -6.94
N LYS A 97 -6.54 -17.08 -6.32
CA LYS A 97 -6.80 -17.26 -4.87
C LYS A 97 -6.03 -16.27 -4.00
N ARG A 98 -4.75 -16.04 -4.31
CA ARG A 98 -3.92 -15.07 -3.57
C ARG A 98 -4.40 -13.64 -3.78
N ARG A 99 -4.81 -13.28 -5.00
CA ARG A 99 -5.38 -11.95 -5.29
C ARG A 99 -6.71 -11.73 -4.59
N ASP A 100 -7.55 -12.74 -4.53
CA ASP A 100 -8.82 -12.67 -3.80
C ASP A 100 -8.56 -12.46 -2.30
N GLN A 101 -7.61 -13.19 -1.70
CA GLN A 101 -7.22 -12.98 -0.30
C GLN A 101 -6.65 -11.58 -0.06
N GLU A 102 -5.76 -11.10 -0.93
CA GLU A 102 -5.19 -9.76 -0.84
C GLU A 102 -6.30 -8.69 -0.94
N ASN A 103 -7.26 -8.87 -1.83
CA ASN A 103 -8.39 -7.95 -1.98
C ASN A 103 -9.29 -7.94 -0.74
N GLU A 104 -9.52 -9.09 -0.11
CA GLU A 104 -10.25 -9.19 1.17
C GLU A 104 -9.52 -8.43 2.28
N ASP A 105 -8.20 -8.64 2.42
CA ASP A 105 -7.38 -7.95 3.43
C ASP A 105 -7.35 -6.42 3.20
N ILE A 106 -7.27 -5.99 1.94
CA ILE A 106 -7.38 -4.58 1.56
C ILE A 106 -8.76 -4.04 1.93
N ALA A 107 -9.85 -4.76 1.64
CA ALA A 107 -11.19 -4.32 1.97
C ALA A 107 -11.39 -4.14 3.49
N LEU A 108 -10.85 -5.06 4.30
CA LEU A 108 -10.87 -4.94 5.76
C LEU A 108 -10.08 -3.73 6.24
N THR A 109 -8.90 -3.49 5.68
CA THR A 109 -8.04 -2.35 6.05
C THR A 109 -8.68 -1.02 5.69
N VAL A 110 -9.21 -0.91 4.46
CA VAL A 110 -9.95 0.29 4.01
C VAL A 110 -11.18 0.51 4.88
N GLY A 111 -11.89 -0.55 5.28
CA GLY A 111 -13.01 -0.47 6.22
C GLY A 111 -12.62 0.15 7.56
N LYS A 112 -11.51 -0.31 8.16
CA LYS A 112 -11.00 0.24 9.43
C LYS A 112 -10.60 1.71 9.29
N LEU A 113 -9.84 2.04 8.25
CA LEU A 113 -9.39 3.42 8.01
C LEU A 113 -10.56 4.40 7.80
N ARG A 114 -11.65 3.95 7.17
CA ARG A 114 -12.86 4.79 7.02
C ARG A 114 -13.49 5.13 8.37
N VAL A 115 -13.58 4.15 9.27
CA VAL A 115 -14.12 4.36 10.63
C VAL A 115 -13.22 5.29 11.43
N GLU A 116 -11.90 5.09 11.36
CA GLU A 116 -10.93 5.95 12.03
C GLU A 116 -10.95 7.38 11.48
N LEU A 117 -11.08 7.54 10.17
CA LEU A 117 -11.21 8.83 9.52
C LEU A 117 -12.47 9.57 9.98
N GLU A 118 -13.63 8.91 9.98
CA GLU A 118 -14.89 9.50 10.45
C GLU A 118 -14.80 9.93 11.92
N ALA A 119 -14.17 9.11 12.77
CA ALA A 119 -13.95 9.44 14.17
C ALA A 119 -13.02 10.67 14.34
N ALA A 120 -11.95 10.76 13.54
CA ALA A 120 -11.03 11.89 13.56
C ALA A 120 -11.70 13.19 13.06
N GLU A 121 -12.45 13.12 11.96
CA GLU A 121 -13.22 14.26 11.43
C GLU A 121 -14.22 14.77 12.46
N LYS A 122 -14.97 13.87 13.11
CA LYS A 122 -15.88 14.23 14.19
C LYS A 122 -15.14 14.92 15.34
N ARG A 123 -13.97 14.41 15.73
CA ARG A 123 -13.17 15.01 16.80
C ARG A 123 -12.69 16.42 16.44
N ILE A 124 -12.28 16.65 15.20
CA ILE A 124 -11.89 17.97 14.71
C ILE A 124 -13.09 18.92 14.75
N ALA A 125 -14.26 18.50 14.27
CA ALA A 125 -15.47 19.30 14.29
C ALA A 125 -15.88 19.68 15.73
N GLU A 126 -15.81 18.73 16.67
CA GLU A 126 -16.05 18.98 18.10
C GLU A 126 -15.07 20.00 18.69
N LEU A 127 -13.79 19.92 18.34
CA LEU A 127 -12.77 20.87 18.81
C LEU A 127 -12.95 22.25 18.20
N GLN A 128 -13.30 22.35 16.92
CA GLN A 128 -13.57 23.62 16.25
C GLN A 128 -14.85 24.29 16.77
N ALA A 129 -15.86 23.50 17.13
CA ALA A 129 -17.10 24.02 17.73
C ALA A 129 -16.93 24.42 19.21
N ARG A 130 -15.80 24.08 19.84
CA ARG A 130 -15.57 24.44 21.24
C ARG A 130 -15.27 25.94 21.33
N ASP A 131 -16.26 26.68 21.83
CA ASP A 131 -16.12 28.09 22.18
C ASP A 131 -15.04 28.27 23.26
N VAL A 132 -13.94 28.94 22.92
CA VAL A 132 -12.87 29.31 23.87
C VAL A 132 -13.15 30.73 24.31
N LYS A 133 -13.51 30.91 25.59
CA LYS A 133 -13.80 32.24 26.14
C LYS A 133 -12.52 32.96 26.57
N PRO A 134 -12.43 34.29 26.40
CA PRO A 134 -11.36 35.08 27.00
C PRO A 134 -11.33 34.88 28.51
N VAL A 135 -10.14 34.84 29.10
CA VAL A 135 -9.95 34.80 30.56
C VAL A 135 -9.77 36.19 31.15
N ALA A 136 -9.32 37.15 30.34
CA ALA A 136 -9.12 38.54 30.72
C ALA A 136 -9.08 39.43 29.47
N TRP A 137 -9.05 40.73 29.70
CA TRP A 137 -8.87 41.76 28.69
C TRP A 137 -7.75 42.71 29.11
N MET A 138 -6.99 43.19 28.15
CA MET A 138 -5.88 44.12 28.36
C MET A 138 -6.05 45.38 27.52
N ARG A 139 -5.70 46.54 28.09
CA ARG A 139 -5.64 47.79 27.36
C ARG A 139 -4.34 47.91 26.54
N ASN A 140 -4.45 48.00 25.22
CA ASN A 140 -3.33 48.14 24.30
C ASN A 140 -2.98 49.61 23.98
N ALA A 141 -2.89 50.44 25.01
CA ALA A 141 -2.48 51.84 24.87
C ALA A 141 -1.06 52.04 25.43
N ASN A 142 -0.20 52.71 24.66
CA ASN A 142 1.17 53.07 25.05
C ASN A 142 1.24 54.37 25.88
N VAL A 143 0.29 54.56 26.79
CA VAL A 143 0.20 55.72 27.68
C VAL A 143 0.23 55.27 29.13
N THR A 144 1.09 55.92 29.93
CA THR A 144 1.14 55.75 31.38
C THR A 144 -0.17 56.25 31.99
N SER A 145 -0.90 55.38 32.68
CA SER A 145 -2.22 55.66 33.25
C SER A 145 -2.26 55.21 34.71
N PHE A 146 -3.00 55.96 35.54
CA PHE A 146 -3.33 55.55 36.92
C PHE A 146 -4.38 54.43 36.99
N MET A 147 -4.99 54.05 35.87
CA MET A 147 -6.02 53.00 35.83
C MET A 147 -5.42 51.62 35.59
N SER A 148 -6.14 50.58 36.03
CA SER A 148 -5.73 49.18 35.85
C SER A 148 -5.59 48.83 34.37
N ARG A 149 -4.52 48.11 34.01
CA ARG A 149 -4.22 47.70 32.63
C ARG A 149 -4.93 46.40 32.21
N PHE A 150 -5.46 45.65 33.17
CA PHE A 150 -6.15 44.39 32.98
C PHE A 150 -7.50 44.38 33.69
N THR A 151 -8.47 43.66 33.12
CA THR A 151 -9.77 43.38 33.73
C THR A 151 -10.25 41.99 33.31
N THR A 152 -11.09 41.36 34.12
CA THR A 152 -11.83 40.13 33.75
C THR A 152 -13.24 40.44 33.24
N ASP A 153 -13.70 41.68 33.35
CA ASP A 153 -15.02 42.12 32.88
C ASP A 153 -14.92 42.67 31.45
N GLU A 154 -15.51 41.92 30.51
CA GLU A 154 -15.58 42.28 29.09
C GLU A 154 -16.32 43.60 28.86
N LYS A 155 -17.44 43.84 29.55
CA LYS A 155 -18.23 45.06 29.33
C LYS A 155 -17.44 46.28 29.72
N TYR A 156 -16.78 46.21 30.88
CA TYR A 156 -15.89 47.27 31.32
C TYR A 156 -14.75 47.51 30.31
N ALA A 157 -14.12 46.45 29.80
CA ALA A 157 -13.04 46.57 28.83
C ALA A 157 -13.50 47.29 27.55
N VAL A 158 -14.63 46.85 26.98
CA VAL A 158 -15.18 47.42 25.75
C VAL A 158 -15.64 48.86 25.97
N GLU A 159 -16.32 49.15 27.08
CA GLU A 159 -16.83 50.50 27.38
C GLU A 159 -15.70 51.50 27.64
N GLN A 160 -14.66 51.10 28.37
CA GLN A 160 -13.58 52.01 28.79
C GLN A 160 -12.44 52.12 27.79
N TRP A 161 -12.17 51.06 27.02
CA TRP A 161 -11.00 51.00 26.13
C TRP A 161 -11.36 50.93 24.65
N GLY A 162 -12.60 50.59 24.28
CA GLY A 162 -13.04 50.51 22.88
C GLY A 162 -12.12 49.63 22.05
N ASP A 163 -11.60 50.17 20.95
CA ASP A 163 -10.69 49.47 20.02
C ASP A 163 -9.34 49.09 20.65
N ASP A 164 -8.96 49.68 21.79
CA ASP A 164 -7.75 49.31 22.52
C ASP A 164 -7.95 48.07 23.42
N ALA A 165 -9.17 47.52 23.51
CA ALA A 165 -9.45 46.33 24.31
C ALA A 165 -8.99 45.05 23.58
N VAL A 166 -8.00 44.36 24.15
CA VAL A 166 -7.49 43.09 23.60
C VAL A 166 -7.91 41.93 24.48
N ALA A 167 -8.65 40.97 23.92
CA ALA A 167 -9.02 39.73 24.58
C ALA A 167 -7.79 38.84 24.80
N LEU A 168 -7.63 38.34 26.02
CA LEU A 168 -6.60 37.38 26.39
C LEU A 168 -7.22 36.00 26.56
N TYR A 169 -6.74 35.05 25.76
CA TYR A 169 -7.16 33.66 25.84
C TYR A 169 -6.16 32.84 26.64
N PRO A 170 -6.63 31.84 27.40
CA PRO A 170 -5.72 30.92 28.06
C PRO A 170 -5.03 30.09 26.98
N LEU A 171 -3.70 30.01 27.03
CA LEU A 171 -3.00 29.02 26.22
C LEU A 171 -3.41 27.63 26.73
N PRO A 172 -3.79 26.68 25.85
CA PRO A 172 -4.20 25.33 26.25
C PRO A 172 -3.01 24.48 26.75
N VAL A 173 -1.82 25.08 26.80
CA VAL A 173 -0.56 24.43 27.13
C VAL A 173 -0.02 25.02 28.42
N ALA A 174 0.22 24.16 29.40
CA ALA A 174 0.89 24.56 30.63
C ALA A 174 2.39 24.77 30.36
N PHE A 175 2.90 25.94 30.74
CA PHE A 175 4.32 26.24 30.72
C PHE A 175 4.90 26.02 32.12
N ILE A 176 5.96 25.23 32.21
CA ILE A 176 6.70 24.96 33.44
C ILE A 176 8.01 25.74 33.37
N PRO A 177 8.35 26.58 34.37
CA PRO A 177 9.68 27.18 34.45
C PRO A 177 10.76 26.09 34.38
N ALA A 178 11.71 26.26 33.47
CA ALA A 178 12.80 25.30 33.26
C ALA A 178 14.13 25.83 33.79
N CYS A 179 14.44 27.09 33.49
CA CYS A 179 15.70 27.73 33.87
C CYS A 179 15.59 29.26 33.72
N PHE A 180 16.67 29.96 34.05
CA PHE A 180 16.79 31.41 34.05
C PHE A 180 18.02 31.83 33.21
N THR A 181 17.95 33.00 32.59
CA THR A 181 19.03 33.64 31.83
C THR A 181 18.91 35.16 31.96
N ASP A 182 19.87 35.94 31.46
CA ASP A 182 19.72 37.39 31.30
C ASP A 182 19.46 37.79 29.83
N GLU A 183 19.07 39.05 29.61
CA GLU A 183 18.71 39.60 28.29
C GLU A 183 19.88 39.57 27.29
N ARG A 184 21.09 39.89 27.75
CA ARG A 184 22.29 39.90 26.90
C ARG A 184 22.61 38.49 26.42
N ASN A 185 22.47 37.52 27.31
CA ASN A 185 22.71 36.13 27.00
C ASN A 185 21.62 35.55 26.08
N LEU A 186 20.35 35.95 26.28
CA LEU A 186 19.25 35.57 25.39
C LEU A 186 19.47 36.07 23.95
N MET A 187 19.94 37.32 23.79
CA MET A 187 20.31 37.88 22.48
C MET A 187 21.40 37.05 21.79
N HIS A 188 22.41 36.58 22.54
CA HIS A 188 23.47 35.74 21.98
C HIS A 188 22.97 34.37 21.53
N ILE A 189 22.00 33.78 22.23
CA ILE A 189 21.37 32.51 21.83
C ILE A 189 20.55 32.72 20.56
N ASN A 190 19.63 33.70 20.56
CA ASN A 190 18.64 33.88 19.50
C ASN A 190 19.24 34.41 18.19
N GLU A 191 20.16 35.38 18.27
CA GLU A 191 20.65 36.07 17.08
C GLU A 191 21.99 35.52 16.57
N ARG A 192 22.79 34.92 17.47
CA ARG A 192 24.15 34.49 17.15
C ARG A 192 24.36 32.97 17.22
N GLY A 193 23.32 32.20 17.52
CA GLY A 193 23.33 30.74 17.48
C GLY A 193 24.40 30.09 18.38
N ARG A 194 24.74 30.73 19.51
CA ARG A 194 25.77 30.20 20.42
C ARG A 194 25.22 29.08 21.28
N GLU A 195 25.93 27.95 21.33
CA GLU A 195 25.57 26.77 22.12
C GLU A 195 25.95 26.89 23.61
N THR A 196 26.86 27.81 24.00
CA THR A 196 27.46 27.86 25.34
C THR A 196 27.11 29.13 26.13
N SER A 197 25.83 29.35 26.37
CA SER A 197 25.32 30.55 27.05
C SER A 197 24.95 30.30 28.51
N LEU A 198 25.16 31.29 29.40
CA LEU A 198 24.95 31.18 30.86
C LEU A 198 23.47 30.93 31.22
N ILE A 199 23.12 29.70 31.59
CA ILE A 199 21.77 29.31 32.00
C ILE A 199 21.81 28.78 33.42
N TRP A 200 20.87 29.21 34.27
CA TRP A 200 20.80 28.84 35.68
C TRP A 200 19.52 28.05 36.00
N SER A 201 19.61 27.09 36.91
CA SER A 201 18.45 26.29 37.34
C SER A 201 17.58 26.99 38.39
N LYS A 202 18.06 28.10 38.97
CA LYS A 202 17.36 28.91 39.97
C LYS A 202 17.54 30.39 39.63
N GLN A 203 16.60 31.21 40.12
CA GLN A 203 16.68 32.66 40.03
C GLN A 203 17.84 33.16 40.89
N ASN A 204 18.77 33.90 40.29
CA ASN A 204 19.92 34.50 40.92
C ASN A 204 19.70 35.99 41.21
N SER A 205 18.76 36.64 40.53
CA SER A 205 18.43 38.06 40.70
C SER A 205 16.92 38.33 40.59
N ASP A 206 16.43 39.23 41.44
CA ASP A 206 15.01 39.62 41.47
C ASP A 206 14.61 40.56 40.31
N SER A 207 15.57 41.23 39.67
CA SER A 207 15.28 42.30 38.70
C SER A 207 15.94 42.15 37.33
N GLY A 208 16.72 41.08 37.08
CA GLY A 208 17.49 40.90 35.83
C GLY A 208 17.31 39.54 35.15
N ASP A 209 16.69 38.57 35.83
CA ASP A 209 16.59 37.22 35.31
C ASP A 209 15.32 37.02 34.48
N ILE A 210 15.52 36.55 33.26
CA ILE A 210 14.49 36.09 32.33
C ILE A 210 14.22 34.61 32.58
N LYS A 211 12.96 34.26 32.87
CA LYS A 211 12.50 32.88 32.99
C LYS A 211 12.35 32.25 31.61
N LEU A 212 12.96 31.09 31.43
CA LEU A 212 12.75 30.21 30.29
C LEU A 212 11.78 29.10 30.70
N PHE A 213 10.84 28.79 29.82
CA PHE A 213 9.80 27.82 30.09
C PHE A 213 9.90 26.64 29.15
N ARG A 214 9.54 25.46 29.65
CA ARG A 214 9.26 24.27 28.85
C ARG A 214 7.77 24.00 28.81
N ILE A 215 7.31 23.34 27.77
CA ILE A 215 5.93 22.86 27.67
C ILE A 215 5.76 21.62 28.56
N ALA A 216 4.71 21.60 29.39
CA ALA A 216 4.48 20.57 30.41
C ALA A 216 4.33 19.15 29.85
N ALA A 217 3.91 18.99 28.59
CA ALA A 217 4.00 17.75 27.86
C ALA A 217 3.80 18.01 26.36
N ALA A 218 4.89 18.00 25.61
CA ALA A 218 4.89 17.43 24.26
C ALA A 218 5.39 15.98 24.33
N ALA A 219 5.02 15.25 25.39
CA ALA A 219 5.16 13.80 25.43
C ALA A 219 4.04 13.23 24.57
N GLY A 220 4.18 13.36 23.25
CA GLY A 220 3.52 12.44 22.34
C GLY A 220 3.89 11.03 22.79
N LYS A 221 2.90 10.17 22.92
CA LYS A 221 3.10 8.73 23.11
C LYS A 221 4.08 8.26 22.03
N GLY A 222 5.29 7.95 22.44
CA GLY A 222 6.40 7.56 21.58
C GLY A 222 7.42 6.80 22.41
N GLU A 223 6.96 5.89 23.26
CA GLU A 223 7.78 4.84 23.86
C GLU A 223 6.93 3.56 23.88
N GLU A 224 6.94 2.84 22.77
CA GLU A 224 7.03 1.38 22.82
C GLU A 224 8.50 1.06 22.49
N SER A 225 9.21 0.51 23.47
CA SER A 225 10.47 -0.24 23.31
C SER A 225 10.17 -1.70 23.59
#